data_AF-C3PJQ5-F1
#
_entry.id   AF-C3PJQ5-F1
#
_cell.length_a   1.000
_cell.length_b   1.000
_cell.length_c   1.000
_cell.angle_alpha   90.00
_cell.angle_beta   90.00
_cell.angle_gamma   90.00
#
_symmetry.space_group_name_H-M   'P 1'
#
loop_
_entity.id
_entity.type
_entity.pdbx_description
1 polymer ?
#
loop_
_entity_poly.entity_id
_entity_poly.type
_entity_poly.pdbx_seq_one_letter_code
_entity_poly.pdbx_strand_id
1 'polypeptide(L)'
;MDPYRIYIQGLEMLSCIALVDVVSCGIANQAATTASMEAQNRFPGATSLHNGKGDVFRHCSWNALMTMRIGADAAERIATNHETVAQGPADETSMDLYNNAQGRFLGFAFASSGDEASALNQCALWASIGLLSPLS
;
A
#
# COMPACT_ATOMS: atom_id res chain seq x y z
N MET A 1 -1.19 -21.47 -12.39
CA MET A 1 -0.10 -20.64 -11.84
C MET A 1 0.63 -20.04 -13.02
N ASP A 2 0.64 -18.71 -13.16
CA ASP A 2 1.39 -18.02 -14.22
C ASP A 2 2.87 -17.96 -13.79
N PRO A 3 3.81 -18.60 -14.53
CA PRO A 3 5.23 -18.58 -14.19
C PRO A 3 5.81 -17.17 -14.14
N TYR A 4 5.29 -16.26 -14.95
CA TYR A 4 5.76 -14.87 -15.01
C TYR A 4 5.42 -14.12 -13.72
N ARG A 5 4.21 -14.31 -13.19
CA ARG A 5 3.80 -13.72 -11.91
C ARG A 5 4.65 -14.19 -10.73
N ILE A 6 5.01 -15.48 -10.68
CA ILE A 6 5.88 -16.03 -9.63
C ILE A 6 7.28 -15.40 -9.73
N TYR A 7 7.79 -15.22 -10.94
CA TYR A 7 9.08 -14.60 -11.19
C TYR A 7 9.12 -13.14 -10.71
N ILE A 8 8.10 -12.33 -11.07
CA ILE A 8 8.00 -10.92 -10.66
C ILE A 8 7.91 -10.79 -9.13
N GLN A 9 7.10 -11.61 -8.46
CA GLN A 9 7.01 -11.61 -7.00
C GLN A 9 8.34 -11.98 -6.32
N GLY A 10 9.07 -12.94 -6.90
CA GLY A 10 10.41 -13.29 -6.43
C GLY A 10 11.41 -12.14 -6.58
N LEU A 11 11.41 -11.46 -7.72
CA LEU A 11 12.25 -10.28 -7.96
C LEU A 11 11.91 -9.13 -7.03
N GLU A 12 10.62 -8.87 -6.81
CA GLU A 12 10.16 -7.81 -5.92
C GLU A 12 10.65 -8.03 -4.49
N MET A 13 10.52 -9.25 -3.98
CA MET A 13 11.01 -9.63 -2.65
C MET A 13 12.53 -9.51 -2.53
N LEU A 14 13.28 -10.02 -3.50
CA LEU A 14 14.75 -9.92 -3.50
C LEU A 14 15.21 -8.46 -3.53
N SER A 15 14.54 -7.63 -4.33
CA SER A 15 14.82 -6.19 -4.43
C SER A 15 14.47 -5.47 -3.13
N CYS A 16 13.34 -5.81 -2.50
CA CYS A 16 12.97 -5.29 -1.18
C CYS A 16 14.06 -5.56 -0.14
N ILE A 17 14.56 -6.80 -0.05
CA ILE A 17 15.60 -7.19 0.92
C ILE A 17 16.89 -6.41 0.66
N ALA A 18 17.25 -6.18 -0.60
CA ALA A 18 18.44 -5.41 -0.96
C ALA A 18 18.30 -3.91 -0.66
N LEU A 19 17.09 -3.36 -0.72
CA LEU A 19 16.81 -1.93 -0.49
C LEU A 19 16.64 -1.57 0.99
N VAL A 20 16.17 -2.51 1.81
CA VAL A 20 15.81 -2.28 3.21
C VAL A 20 16.42 -3.38 4.10
N ASP A 21 15.65 -4.41 4.43
CA ASP A 21 16.10 -5.60 5.16
C ASP A 21 14.98 -6.67 5.16
N VAL A 22 15.32 -7.91 5.53
CA VAL A 22 14.38 -9.04 5.51
C VAL A 22 13.21 -8.90 6.49
N VAL A 23 13.42 -8.27 7.65
CA VAL A 23 12.39 -8.10 8.67
C VAL A 23 11.36 -7.09 8.19
N SER A 24 11.83 -5.94 7.69
CA SER A 24 10.98 -4.88 7.14
C SER A 24 10.16 -5.37 5.95
N CYS A 25 10.75 -6.18 5.05
CA CYS A 25 10.02 -6.79 3.94
C CYS A 25 8.95 -7.79 4.42
N GLY A 26 9.23 -8.56 5.47
CA GLY A 26 8.24 -9.45 6.09
C GLY A 26 7.06 -8.67 6.68
N ILE A 27 7.34 -7.56 7.38
CA ILE A 27 6.31 -6.68 7.93
C ILE A 27 5.49 -6.02 6.81
N ALA A 28 6.14 -5.58 5.73
CA ALA A 28 5.46 -4.99 4.58
C ALA A 28 4.50 -5.98 3.90
N ASN A 29 4.87 -7.26 3.79
CA ASN A 29 4.00 -8.31 3.26
C ASN A 29 2.78 -8.58 4.16
N GLN A 30 3.00 -8.57 5.48
CA GLN A 30 1.89 -8.68 6.42
C GLN A 30 0.95 -7.47 6.31
N ALA A 31 1.50 -6.26 6.23
CA ALA A 31 0.74 -5.03 6.05
C ALA A 31 -0.05 -5.03 4.72
N ALA A 32 0.54 -5.51 3.62
CA ALA A 32 -0.14 -5.64 2.33
C ALA A 32 -1.32 -6.61 2.41
N THR A 33 -1.15 -7.73 3.13
CA THR A 33 -2.22 -8.71 3.39
C THR A 33 -3.36 -8.07 4.16
N THR A 34 -3.05 -7.36 5.26
CA THR A 34 -4.06 -6.62 6.05
C THR A 34 -4.79 -5.59 5.20
N ALA A 35 -4.06 -4.75 4.46
CA ALA A 35 -4.65 -3.71 3.62
C ALA A 35 -5.57 -4.30 2.54
N SER A 36 -5.18 -5.41 1.93
CA SER A 36 -6.00 -6.10 0.91
C SER A 36 -7.29 -6.67 1.50
N MET A 37 -7.23 -7.29 2.68
CA MET A 37 -8.42 -7.79 3.37
C MET A 37 -9.36 -6.65 3.78
N GLU A 38 -8.82 -5.57 4.34
CA GLU A 38 -9.62 -4.41 4.72
C GLU A 38 -10.27 -3.74 3.50
N ALA A 39 -9.57 -3.68 2.36
CA ALA A 39 -10.11 -3.13 1.12
C ALA A 39 -11.29 -3.98 0.63
N GLN A 40 -11.12 -5.30 0.61
CA GLN A 40 -12.17 -6.25 0.23
C GLN A 40 -13.40 -6.16 1.13
N ASN A 41 -13.21 -5.91 2.42
CA ASN A 41 -14.29 -5.82 3.41
C ASN A 41 -15.03 -4.49 3.34
N ARG A 42 -14.31 -3.36 3.20
CA ARG A 42 -14.90 -2.01 3.29
C ARG A 42 -15.38 -1.48 1.94
N PHE A 43 -14.75 -1.90 0.85
CA PHE A 43 -14.98 -1.40 -0.50
C PHE A 43 -15.13 -2.55 -1.50
N PRO A 44 -16.10 -3.47 -1.31
CA PRO A 44 -16.24 -4.66 -2.12
C PRO A 44 -16.56 -4.33 -3.58
N GLY A 45 -16.16 -5.22 -4.49
CA GLY A 45 -16.45 -5.14 -5.92
C GLY A 45 -15.20 -4.92 -6.77
N ALA A 46 -15.13 -5.58 -7.93
CA ALA A 46 -13.94 -5.58 -8.77
C ALA A 46 -13.53 -4.17 -9.23
N THR A 47 -14.50 -3.33 -9.60
CA THR A 47 -14.26 -1.93 -10.02
C THR A 47 -13.82 -1.04 -8.86
N SER A 48 -14.13 -1.41 -7.63
CA SER A 48 -13.66 -0.68 -6.45
C SER A 48 -12.24 -1.08 -6.09
N LEU A 49 -11.91 -2.37 -6.23
CA LEU A 49 -10.62 -2.94 -5.83
C LEU A 49 -9.50 -2.77 -6.84
N HIS A 50 -9.83 -2.35 -8.05
CA HIS A 50 -8.88 -1.97 -9.09
C HIS A 50 -9.24 -0.59 -9.60
N ASN A 51 -8.32 0.35 -9.50
CA ASN A 51 -8.42 1.75 -9.91
C ASN A 51 -9.53 2.56 -9.21
N GLY A 52 -10.29 1.97 -8.29
CA GLY A 52 -11.40 2.60 -7.58
C GLY A 52 -11.11 2.86 -6.10
N LYS A 53 -12.16 3.12 -5.33
CA LYS A 53 -12.07 3.51 -3.90
C LYS A 53 -11.38 2.47 -3.01
N GLY A 54 -11.64 1.19 -3.24
CA GLY A 54 -10.99 0.10 -2.51
C GLY A 54 -9.51 -0.01 -2.83
N ASP A 55 -9.12 0.29 -4.06
CA ASP A 55 -7.73 0.29 -4.49
C ASP A 55 -6.92 1.40 -3.81
N VAL A 56 -7.39 2.65 -3.92
CA VAL A 56 -6.72 3.78 -3.29
C VAL A 56 -6.66 3.64 -1.76
N PHE A 57 -7.72 3.06 -1.17
CA PHE A 57 -7.74 2.70 0.25
C PHE A 57 -6.66 1.66 0.58
N ARG A 58 -6.48 0.63 -0.25
CA ARG A 58 -5.46 -0.41 -0.06
C ARG A 58 -4.06 0.19 -0.04
N HIS A 59 -3.74 1.06 -1.00
CA HIS A 59 -2.45 1.74 -1.11
C HIS A 59 -2.16 2.67 0.08
N CYS A 60 -3.15 3.48 0.46
CA CYS A 60 -3.08 4.32 1.67
C CYS A 60 -2.84 3.47 2.94
N SER A 61 -3.64 2.42 3.12
CA SER A 61 -3.59 1.56 4.30
C SER A 61 -2.27 0.81 4.41
N TRP A 62 -1.78 0.27 3.29
CA TRP A 62 -0.51 -0.43 3.26
C TRP A 62 0.65 0.49 3.69
N ASN A 63 0.71 1.70 3.14
CA ASN A 63 1.76 2.66 3.50
C ASN A 63 1.60 3.22 4.91
N ALA A 64 0.38 3.37 5.42
CA ALA A 64 0.15 3.78 6.81
C ALA A 64 0.68 2.72 7.78
N LEU A 65 0.30 1.46 7.59
CA LEU A 65 0.75 0.34 8.42
C LEU A 65 2.27 0.14 8.36
N MET A 66 2.86 0.21 7.16
CA MET A 66 4.32 0.16 7.03
C MET A 66 4.98 1.31 7.79
N THR A 67 4.51 2.55 7.61
CA THR A 67 5.12 3.70 8.28
C THR A 67 5.07 3.60 9.80
N MET A 68 3.95 3.10 10.35
CA MET A 68 3.81 2.90 11.79
C MET A 68 4.73 1.81 12.34
N ARG A 69 5.02 0.77 11.55
CA ARG A 69 5.77 -0.41 12.01
C ARG A 69 7.27 -0.35 11.72
N ILE A 70 7.66 0.21 10.58
CA ILE A 70 9.04 0.20 10.06
C ILE A 70 9.55 1.59 9.67
N GLY A 71 8.75 2.65 9.87
CA GLY A 71 9.12 4.02 9.54
C GLY A 71 8.85 4.42 8.09
N ALA A 72 8.74 5.72 7.86
CA ALA A 72 8.34 6.28 6.56
C ALA A 72 9.36 5.99 5.44
N ASP A 73 10.66 6.08 5.75
CA ASP A 73 11.74 5.87 4.77
C ASP A 73 11.74 4.44 4.22
N ALA A 74 11.56 3.45 5.09
CA ALA A 74 11.47 2.06 4.68
C ALA A 74 10.18 1.81 3.89
N ALA A 75 9.05 2.35 4.36
CA ALA A 75 7.76 2.24 3.68
C ALA A 75 7.81 2.81 2.25
N GLU A 76 8.46 3.96 2.05
CA GLU A 76 8.61 4.59 0.74
C GLU A 76 9.44 3.74 -0.21
N ARG A 77 10.59 3.23 0.24
CA ARG A 77 11.47 2.39 -0.59
C ARG A 77 10.76 1.10 -1.03
N ILE A 78 10.01 0.48 -0.12
CA ILE A 78 9.28 -0.76 -0.41
C ILE A 78 8.12 -0.51 -1.36
N ALA A 79 7.30 0.52 -1.10
CA ALA A 79 6.19 0.88 -1.96
C ALA A 79 6.66 1.27 -3.36
N THR A 80 7.71 2.08 -3.46
CA THR A 80 8.30 2.47 -4.76
C THR A 80 8.84 1.27 -5.52
N ASN A 81 9.46 0.31 -4.82
CA ASN A 81 9.91 -0.95 -5.41
C ASN A 81 8.75 -1.76 -5.98
N HIS A 82 7.61 -1.85 -5.27
CA HIS A 82 6.40 -2.51 -5.75
C HIS A 82 5.93 -1.92 -7.08
N GLU A 83 5.78 -0.58 -7.13
CA GLU A 83 5.32 0.10 -8.35
C GLU A 83 6.33 0.01 -9.51
N THR A 84 7.63 -0.18 -9.21
CA THR A 84 8.70 -0.24 -10.23
C THR A 84 8.88 -1.65 -10.80
N VAL A 85 8.75 -2.69 -9.97
CA VAL A 85 8.98 -4.08 -10.39
C VAL A 85 7.76 -4.64 -11.11
N ALA A 86 6.55 -4.28 -10.66
CA ALA A 86 5.29 -4.67 -11.26
C ALA A 86 4.65 -3.52 -12.05
N GLN A 87 5.46 -2.76 -12.80
CA GLN A 87 5.02 -1.55 -13.52
C GLN A 87 3.76 -1.77 -14.35
N GLY A 88 2.68 -1.11 -13.93
CA GLY A 88 1.45 -0.97 -14.68
C GLY A 88 1.48 0.22 -15.66
N PRO A 89 0.31 0.59 -16.22
CA PRO A 89 0.12 1.86 -16.91
C PRO A 89 0.59 3.07 -16.08
N ALA A 90 1.09 4.12 -16.75
CA ALA A 90 1.72 5.26 -16.08
C ALA A 90 0.74 6.06 -15.19
N ASP A 91 -0.53 6.10 -15.55
CA ASP A 91 -1.60 6.69 -14.75
C ASP A 91 -1.90 5.87 -13.49
N GLU A 92 -1.92 4.54 -13.58
CA GLU A 92 -2.04 3.64 -12.42
C GLU A 92 -0.87 3.84 -11.46
N THR A 93 0.37 3.79 -11.96
CA THR A 93 1.56 4.05 -11.13
C THR A 93 1.53 5.43 -10.46
N SER A 94 1.05 6.46 -11.16
CA SER A 94 0.95 7.81 -10.58
C SER A 94 -0.11 7.88 -9.47
N MET A 95 -1.24 7.19 -9.67
CA MET A 95 -2.30 7.05 -8.69
C MET A 95 -1.81 6.30 -7.44
N ASP A 96 -1.13 5.17 -7.62
CA ASP A 96 -0.60 4.36 -6.54
C ASP A 96 0.45 5.12 -5.74
N LEU A 97 1.42 5.76 -6.40
CA LEU A 97 2.45 6.58 -5.73
C LEU A 97 1.85 7.74 -4.91
N TYR A 98 0.83 8.43 -5.43
CA TYR A 98 0.14 9.49 -4.70
C TYR A 98 -0.54 8.93 -3.44
N ASN A 99 -1.34 7.86 -3.57
CA ASN A 99 -2.07 7.27 -2.46
C ASN A 99 -1.15 6.59 -1.44
N ASN A 100 -0.03 6.04 -1.89
CA ASN A 100 1.06 5.54 -1.05
C ASN A 100 1.62 6.67 -0.17
N ALA A 101 1.89 7.86 -0.75
CA ALA A 101 2.39 9.02 0.01
C ALA A 101 1.38 9.51 1.06
N GLN A 102 0.07 9.55 0.73
CA GLN A 102 -0.99 9.88 1.70
C GLN A 102 -1.02 8.89 2.87
N GLY A 103 -0.85 7.60 2.57
CA GLY A 103 -0.72 6.56 3.59
C GLY A 103 0.45 6.80 4.53
N ARG A 104 1.64 7.14 4.01
CA ARG A 104 2.81 7.45 4.85
C ARG A 104 2.56 8.65 5.76
N PHE A 105 1.92 9.70 5.25
CA PHE A 105 1.54 10.87 6.06
C PHE A 105 0.64 10.47 7.25
N LEU A 106 -0.40 9.67 7.00
CA LEU A 106 -1.29 9.20 8.07
C LEU A 106 -0.56 8.26 9.04
N GLY A 107 0.24 7.33 8.53
CA GLY A 107 1.02 6.43 9.36
C GLY A 107 1.95 7.17 10.30
N PHE A 108 2.61 8.24 9.84
CA PHE A 108 3.42 9.10 10.70
C PHE A 108 2.59 9.77 11.80
N ALA A 109 1.40 10.29 11.46
CA ALA A 109 0.51 10.94 12.42
C ALA A 109 0.01 10.02 13.54
N PHE A 110 -0.16 8.73 13.25
CA PHE A 110 -0.62 7.72 14.23
C PHE A 110 0.51 6.88 14.84
N ALA A 111 1.75 7.02 14.37
CA ALA A 111 2.87 6.19 14.83
C ALA A 111 3.11 6.29 16.34
N SER A 112 2.98 7.49 16.93
CA SER A 112 3.22 7.68 18.37
C SER A 112 2.16 7.05 19.26
N SER A 113 0.91 6.93 18.79
CA SER A 113 -0.17 6.28 19.54
C SER A 113 -0.24 4.77 19.29
N GLY A 114 0.34 4.29 18.18
CA GLY A 114 0.20 2.90 17.74
C GLY A 114 -1.22 2.55 17.29
N ASP A 115 -2.09 3.54 17.06
CA ASP A 115 -3.50 3.34 16.73
C ASP A 115 -3.70 3.06 15.23
N GLU A 116 -3.36 1.83 14.82
CA GLU A 116 -3.51 1.39 13.43
C GLU A 116 -4.97 1.42 12.96
N ALA A 117 -5.93 1.19 13.88
CA ALA A 117 -7.34 1.23 13.54
C ALA A 117 -7.77 2.63 13.11
N SER A 118 -7.33 3.66 13.81
CA SER A 118 -7.58 5.06 13.41
C SER A 118 -6.90 5.41 12.09
N ALA A 119 -5.68 4.94 11.84
CA ALA A 119 -5.01 5.13 10.55
C ALA A 119 -5.82 4.51 9.38
N LEU A 120 -6.30 3.27 9.54
CA LEU A 120 -7.14 2.59 8.55
C LEU A 120 -8.49 3.30 8.37
N ASN A 121 -9.13 3.73 9.47
CA ASN A 121 -10.38 4.49 9.38
C ASN A 121 -10.19 5.83 8.67
N GLN A 122 -9.05 6.49 8.85
CA GLN A 122 -8.75 7.74 8.19
C GLN A 122 -8.48 7.54 6.69
N CYS A 123 -7.75 6.50 6.29
CA CYS A 123 -7.62 6.10 4.89
C CYS A 123 -8.98 5.80 4.26
N ALA A 124 -9.88 5.09 4.95
CA ALA A 124 -11.22 4.77 4.46
C ALA A 124 -12.08 6.03 4.30
N LEU A 125 -11.98 6.97 5.23
CA LEU A 125 -12.65 8.26 5.13
C LEU A 125 -12.12 9.05 3.92
N TRP A 126 -10.79 9.13 3.74
CA TRP A 126 -10.17 9.85 2.62
C TRP A 126 -10.53 9.25 1.26
N ALA A 127 -10.60 7.92 1.16
CA ALA A 127 -11.11 7.23 -0.03
C ALA A 127 -12.58 7.60 -0.32
N SER A 128 -13.39 7.71 0.73
CA SER A 128 -14.84 7.96 0.60
C SER A 128 -15.17 9.40 0.19
N ILE A 129 -14.40 10.37 0.71
CA ILE A 129 -14.64 11.81 0.50
C ILE A 129 -13.79 12.42 -0.62
N GLY A 130 -12.96 11.62 -1.31
CA GLY A 130 -12.19 12.06 -2.49
C GLY A 130 -10.89 12.81 -2.16
N LEU A 131 -10.28 12.56 -0.99
CA LEU A 131 -8.93 13.04 -0.69
C LEU A 131 -7.85 12.08 -1.23
N LEU A 132 -8.21 10.80 -1.41
CA LEU A 132 -7.44 9.88 -2.24
C LEU A 132 -7.89 9.98 -3.70
N SER A 133 -6.99 9.70 -4.64
CA SER A 133 -7.21 9.91 -6.07
C SER A 133 -7.38 8.57 -6.79
N PRO A 134 -8.59 8.09 -7.10
CA PRO A 134 -8.79 6.92 -7.96
C PRO A 134 -8.71 7.28 -9.44
N LEU A 135 -8.70 6.28 -10.33
CA LEU A 135 -8.85 6.46 -11.80
C LEU A 135 -10.25 6.11 -12.31
N SER A 136 -11.12 5.56 -11.46
CA SER A 136 -12.53 5.22 -11.77
C SER A 136 -13.54 5.73 -10.75
#